data_AF-A0A7Y2P3L1-F1
#
_entry.id   AF-A0A7Y2P3L1-F1
#
_cell.length_a   1.000
_cell.length_b   1.000
_cell.length_c   1.000
_cell.angle_alpha   90.00
_cell.angle_beta   90.00
_cell.angle_gamma   90.00
#
_symmetry.space_group_name_H-M   'P 1'
#
loop_
_entity.id
_entity.type
_entity.pdbx_description
1 polymer ?
#
loop_
_entity_poly.entity_id
_entity_poly.type
_entity_poly.pdbx_seq_one_letter_code
_entity_poly.pdbx_strand_id
1 'polypeptide(L)'
;MKNIFLFSITFVLLTHTTSFTQAQEHSSEVNSTVPELSEFHEVIYPIWHTAYPEKDIAMLKEMLSEVNKGAEKIYSAELPGILRDKKEEWDEGVNKFRASVDRYNVAAEGNEEDLLSSAEELHSNFEMLVRIIRPVTKEVDEFHKVLYMIYHHYWPNKDQEEFSQAVDDLQLRAEELNNCVLPNWIAEKADIIKEQSQKLFNSTNTLKELKDNSANDSEINNAIESVHIDYMALEALFDD
;
A
#
# COMPACT_ATOMS: atom_id res chain seq x y z
N MET A 1 45.96 11.89 58.14
CA MET A 1 44.59 11.32 58.15
C MET A 1 43.71 12.21 57.27
N LYS A 2 43.10 11.62 56.23
CA LYS A 2 41.82 11.97 55.58
C LYS A 2 41.58 13.44 55.16
N ASN A 3 41.14 13.81 53.97
CA ASN A 3 40.63 13.11 52.79
C ASN A 3 40.61 14.10 51.62
N ILE A 4 40.88 13.55 50.44
CA ILE A 4 40.67 14.12 49.11
C ILE A 4 39.16 14.30 48.88
N PHE A 5 38.73 15.43 48.29
CA PHE A 5 37.53 15.48 47.46
C PHE A 5 37.73 16.47 46.31
N LEU A 6 38.13 15.93 45.15
CA LEU A 6 37.90 16.54 43.84
C LEU A 6 36.39 16.57 43.59
N PHE A 7 35.86 17.70 43.15
CA PHE A 7 34.55 17.78 42.49
C PHE A 7 34.81 18.11 41.01
N SER A 8 34.99 17.07 40.20
CA SER A 8 34.84 17.17 38.75
C SER A 8 33.34 17.19 38.45
N ILE A 9 32.82 18.34 38.03
CA ILE A 9 31.50 18.42 37.41
C ILE A 9 31.71 18.07 35.93
N THR A 10 31.46 16.80 35.62
CA THR A 10 31.34 16.30 34.25
C THR A 10 30.01 16.79 33.69
N PHE A 11 30.04 17.80 32.83
CA PHE A 11 28.88 18.20 32.03
C PHE A 11 28.73 17.17 30.89
N VAL A 12 27.95 16.11 31.13
CA VAL A 12 27.62 15.12 30.12
C VAL A 12 26.51 15.67 29.23
N LEU A 13 26.79 15.67 27.92
CA LEU A 13 25.87 15.98 26.83
C LEU A 13 24.50 15.29 27.01
N LEU A 14 23.44 16.10 26.98
CA LEU A 14 22.05 15.66 26.82
C LEU A 14 21.55 16.23 25.48
N THR A 15 22.05 15.66 24.40
CA THR A 15 21.47 15.80 23.06
C THR A 15 21.61 14.43 22.42
N HIS A 16 20.52 13.68 22.27
CA HIS A 16 20.29 12.64 21.26
C HIS A 16 19.12 11.76 21.70
N THR A 17 17.88 12.25 21.55
CA THR A 17 16.69 11.41 21.36
C THR A 17 15.59 12.26 20.70
N THR A 18 15.77 12.65 19.45
CA THR A 18 14.68 13.23 18.62
C THR A 18 14.40 12.41 17.36
N SER A 19 15.28 11.48 16.98
CA SER A 19 15.14 10.72 15.73
C SER A 19 14.10 9.59 15.76
N PHE A 20 13.44 9.32 16.89
CA PHE A 20 12.44 8.23 17.00
C PHE A 20 10.98 8.68 16.83
N THR A 21 10.71 9.98 16.74
CA THR A 21 9.33 10.51 16.68
C THR A 21 8.77 10.55 15.27
N GLN A 22 9.60 10.83 14.26
CA GLN A 22 9.14 11.04 12.87
C GLN A 22 8.82 9.72 12.13
N ALA A 23 9.55 8.64 12.44
CA ALA A 23 9.24 7.30 11.91
C ALA A 23 7.86 6.77 12.38
N GLN A 24 7.35 7.26 13.52
CA GLN A 24 6.02 6.92 14.02
C GLN A 24 4.93 7.80 13.41
N GLU A 25 5.23 9.06 13.07
CA GLU A 25 4.29 10.04 12.51
C GLU A 25 3.74 9.62 11.13
N HIS A 26 4.57 9.01 10.28
CA HIS A 26 4.17 8.63 8.92
C HIS A 26 3.79 7.16 8.72
N SER A 27 3.84 6.35 9.78
CA SER A 27 3.62 4.90 9.70
C SER A 27 2.24 4.50 9.15
N SER A 28 1.20 5.32 9.36
CA SER A 28 -0.14 5.12 8.81
C SER A 28 -0.25 5.51 7.34
N GLU A 29 0.62 6.40 6.86
CA GLU A 29 0.61 6.86 5.46
C GLU A 29 1.23 5.83 4.53
N VAL A 30 2.25 5.10 4.99
CA VAL A 30 3.02 4.11 4.20
C VAL A 30 2.51 2.68 4.33
N ASN A 31 1.39 2.47 5.04
CA ASN A 31 0.78 1.15 5.14
C ASN A 31 -0.40 1.05 4.16
N SER A 32 -0.30 0.18 3.16
CA SER A 32 -1.30 0.00 2.09
C SER A 32 -2.58 -0.74 2.55
N THR A 33 -2.85 -0.78 3.85
CA THR A 33 -4.01 -1.50 4.42
C THR A 33 -5.22 -0.59 4.56
N VAL A 34 -6.39 -1.11 4.21
CA VAL A 34 -7.70 -0.53 4.54
C VAL A 34 -8.39 -1.48 5.54
N PRO A 35 -8.39 -1.18 6.85
CA PRO A 35 -8.93 -2.09 7.88
C PRO A 35 -10.37 -2.54 7.62
N GLU A 36 -11.20 -1.66 7.06
CA GLU A 36 -12.61 -1.91 6.75
C GLU A 36 -12.80 -3.08 5.78
N LEU A 37 -11.87 -3.30 4.84
CA LEU A 37 -11.92 -4.46 3.95
C LEU A 37 -11.67 -5.76 4.70
N SER A 38 -10.74 -5.77 5.66
CA SER A 38 -10.48 -6.94 6.50
C SER A 38 -11.66 -7.23 7.42
N GLU A 39 -12.26 -6.20 8.00
CA GLU A 39 -13.46 -6.35 8.83
C GLU A 39 -14.66 -6.86 8.02
N PHE A 40 -14.84 -6.38 6.79
CA PHE A 40 -15.91 -6.84 5.92
C PHE A 40 -15.68 -8.26 5.40
N HIS A 41 -14.43 -8.68 5.21
CA HIS A 41 -14.10 -10.06 4.88
C HIS A 41 -14.69 -11.04 5.91
N GLU A 42 -14.63 -10.72 7.21
CA GLU A 42 -15.24 -11.55 8.26
C GLU A 42 -16.77 -11.69 8.11
N VAL A 43 -17.44 -10.68 7.53
CA VAL A 43 -18.88 -10.70 7.25
C VAL A 43 -19.20 -11.52 6.01
N ILE A 44 -18.45 -11.35 4.92
CA ILE A 44 -18.73 -12.03 3.65
C ILE A 44 -18.15 -13.46 3.58
N TYR A 45 -17.19 -13.79 4.43
CA TYR A 45 -16.59 -15.13 4.47
C TYR A 45 -17.62 -16.25 4.65
N PRO A 46 -18.54 -16.21 5.65
CA PRO A 46 -19.60 -17.22 5.77
C PRO A 46 -20.58 -17.23 4.57
N ILE A 47 -20.82 -16.09 3.93
CA ILE A 47 -21.65 -16.01 2.71
C ILE A 47 -20.99 -16.83 1.60
N TRP A 48 -19.71 -16.56 1.33
CA TRP A 48 -19.00 -17.14 0.18
C TRP A 48 -18.53 -18.57 0.40
N HIS A 49 -18.04 -18.89 1.60
CA HIS A 49 -17.46 -20.20 1.91
C HIS A 49 -18.45 -21.21 2.51
N THR A 50 -19.71 -20.81 2.75
CA THR A 50 -20.74 -21.71 3.32
C THR A 50 -22.09 -21.51 2.66
N ALA A 51 -22.72 -20.35 2.84
CA ALA A 51 -24.13 -20.16 2.43
C ALA A 51 -24.33 -20.26 0.91
N TYR A 52 -23.47 -19.64 0.11
CA TYR A 52 -23.55 -19.67 -1.35
C TYR A 52 -23.32 -21.07 -1.94
N PRO A 53 -22.24 -21.82 -1.58
CA PRO A 53 -22.03 -23.19 -2.06
C PRO A 53 -23.15 -24.17 -1.68
N GLU A 54 -23.69 -24.04 -0.47
CA GLU A 54 -24.78 -24.88 0.03
C GLU A 54 -26.17 -24.44 -0.46
N LYS A 55 -26.24 -23.27 -1.10
CA LYS A 55 -27.49 -22.58 -1.47
C LYS A 55 -28.41 -22.37 -0.26
N ASP A 56 -27.83 -22.03 0.89
CA ASP A 56 -28.59 -21.69 2.11
C ASP A 56 -29.19 -20.28 1.98
N ILE A 57 -30.36 -20.23 1.35
CA ILE A 57 -31.13 -19.01 1.14
C ILE A 57 -31.51 -18.33 2.45
N ALA A 58 -31.73 -19.09 3.53
CA ALA A 58 -32.11 -18.53 4.82
C ALA A 58 -30.93 -17.78 5.44
N MET A 59 -29.74 -18.39 5.44
CA MET A 59 -28.52 -17.78 5.95
C MET A 59 -28.12 -16.53 5.14
N LEU A 60 -28.22 -16.57 3.81
CA LEU A 60 -27.98 -15.40 2.96
C LEU A 60 -28.86 -14.21 3.38
N LYS A 61 -30.15 -14.45 3.63
CA LYS A 61 -31.07 -13.39 4.07
C LYS A 61 -30.78 -12.91 5.50
N GLU A 62 -30.41 -13.81 6.41
CA GLU A 62 -30.09 -13.47 7.81
C GLU A 62 -28.88 -12.53 7.91
N MET A 63 -27.93 -12.65 6.99
CA MET A 63 -26.69 -11.86 6.99
C MET A 63 -26.83 -10.43 6.45
N LEU A 64 -27.98 -10.06 5.86
CA LEU A 64 -28.22 -8.74 5.26
C LEU A 64 -27.85 -7.57 6.18
N SER A 65 -28.22 -7.66 7.47
CA SER A 65 -27.95 -6.58 8.42
C SER A 65 -26.45 -6.34 8.61
N GLU A 66 -25.66 -7.41 8.74
CA GLU A 66 -24.21 -7.28 8.91
C GLU A 66 -23.52 -6.88 7.60
N VAL A 67 -24.02 -7.36 6.44
CA VAL A 67 -23.56 -6.91 5.12
C VAL A 67 -23.74 -5.40 4.99
N ASN A 68 -24.94 -4.86 5.26
CA ASN A 68 -25.19 -3.42 5.14
C ASN A 68 -24.32 -2.61 6.10
N LYS A 69 -24.23 -3.04 7.36
CA LYS A 69 -23.41 -2.34 8.36
C LYS A 69 -21.92 -2.35 8.01
N GLY A 70 -21.40 -3.46 7.50
CA GLY A 70 -20.01 -3.56 7.07
C GLY A 70 -19.73 -2.74 5.80
N ALA A 71 -20.67 -2.75 4.84
CA ALA A 71 -20.54 -1.98 3.60
C ALA A 71 -20.50 -0.47 3.84
N GLU A 72 -21.30 0.05 4.78
CA GLU A 72 -21.27 1.47 5.16
C GLU A 72 -19.88 1.93 5.64
N LYS A 73 -19.13 1.05 6.33
CA LYS A 73 -17.76 1.37 6.73
C LYS A 73 -16.84 1.54 5.52
N ILE A 74 -16.93 0.61 4.56
CA ILE A 74 -16.16 0.69 3.30
C ILE A 74 -16.50 1.98 2.53
N TYR A 75 -17.77 2.38 2.48
CA TYR A 75 -18.19 3.61 1.81
C TYR A 75 -17.53 4.87 2.37
N SER A 76 -17.22 4.85 3.67
CA SER A 76 -16.57 5.95 4.39
C SER A 76 -15.05 5.79 4.52
N ALA A 77 -14.48 4.69 4.05
CA ALA A 77 -13.07 4.38 4.25
C ALA A 77 -12.19 5.37 3.47
N GLU A 78 -11.19 5.92 4.15
CA GLU A 78 -10.19 6.79 3.56
C GLU A 78 -8.98 5.96 3.14
N LEU A 79 -8.47 6.20 1.94
CA LEU A 79 -7.24 5.56 1.50
C LEU A 79 -6.03 6.14 2.27
N PRO A 80 -5.11 5.29 2.75
CA PRO A 80 -3.83 5.75 3.27
C PRO A 80 -3.06 6.49 2.18
N GLY A 81 -2.16 7.39 2.60
CA GLY A 81 -1.44 8.28 1.69
C GLY A 81 -0.69 7.58 0.55
N ILE A 82 -0.11 6.40 0.81
CA ILE A 82 0.58 5.56 -0.18
C ILE A 82 -0.33 5.07 -1.30
N LEU A 83 -1.65 5.03 -1.09
CA LEU A 83 -2.63 4.62 -2.09
C LEU A 83 -3.28 5.81 -2.81
N ARG A 84 -2.74 7.03 -2.66
CA ARG A 84 -3.32 8.25 -3.25
C ARG A 84 -3.55 8.15 -4.76
N ASP A 85 -2.66 7.48 -5.48
CA ASP A 85 -2.73 7.37 -6.94
C ASP A 85 -3.78 6.35 -7.39
N LYS A 86 -4.25 5.50 -6.48
CA LYS A 86 -5.36 4.56 -6.70
C LYS A 86 -6.73 5.17 -6.35
N LYS A 87 -6.79 6.46 -5.97
CA LYS A 87 -8.05 7.06 -5.49
C LYS A 87 -9.18 7.03 -6.51
N GLU A 88 -8.90 7.29 -7.78
CA GLU A 88 -9.92 7.26 -8.83
C GLU A 88 -10.50 5.84 -8.99
N GLU A 89 -9.62 4.84 -9.10
CA GLU A 89 -10.01 3.43 -9.22
C GLU A 89 -10.75 2.93 -7.97
N TRP A 90 -10.30 3.33 -6.78
CA TRP A 90 -10.97 3.04 -5.51
C TRP A 90 -12.38 3.62 -5.46
N ASP A 91 -12.56 4.90 -5.80
CA ASP A 91 -13.87 5.55 -5.80
C ASP A 91 -14.83 4.85 -6.78
N GLU A 92 -14.35 4.45 -7.96
CA GLU A 92 -15.12 3.65 -8.91
C GLU A 92 -15.46 2.25 -8.38
N GLY A 93 -14.49 1.58 -7.75
CA GLY A 93 -14.66 0.28 -7.12
C GLY A 93 -15.71 0.32 -6.01
N VAL A 94 -15.67 1.35 -5.15
CA VAL A 94 -16.63 1.54 -4.05
C VAL A 94 -18.04 1.77 -4.60
N ASN A 95 -18.18 2.49 -5.72
CA ASN A 95 -19.47 2.66 -6.38
C ASN A 95 -20.02 1.34 -6.94
N LYS A 96 -19.18 0.50 -7.55
CA LYS A 96 -19.57 -0.84 -8.03
C LYS A 96 -19.98 -1.75 -6.88
N PHE A 97 -19.22 -1.75 -5.79
CA PHE A 97 -19.52 -2.49 -4.58
C PHE A 97 -20.82 -2.01 -3.91
N ARG A 98 -21.07 -0.70 -3.86
CA ARG A 98 -22.36 -0.17 -3.39
C ARG A 98 -23.53 -0.68 -4.22
N ALA A 99 -23.37 -0.67 -5.54
CA ALA A 99 -24.41 -1.15 -6.44
C ALA A 99 -24.67 -2.66 -6.29
N SER A 100 -23.67 -3.47 -5.94
CA SER A 100 -23.87 -4.90 -5.67
C SER A 100 -24.54 -5.14 -4.31
N VAL A 101 -24.23 -4.34 -3.28
CA VAL A 101 -24.96 -4.35 -2.01
C VAL A 101 -26.43 -4.00 -2.21
N ASP A 102 -26.74 -2.97 -3.01
CA ASP A 102 -28.13 -2.61 -3.32
C ASP A 102 -28.87 -3.76 -4.04
N ARG A 103 -28.21 -4.40 -5.00
CA ARG A 103 -28.77 -5.57 -5.70
C ARG A 103 -29.00 -6.75 -4.76
N TYR A 104 -28.06 -7.02 -3.85
CA TYR A 104 -28.19 -8.07 -2.84
C TYR A 104 -29.40 -7.84 -1.92
N ASN A 105 -29.60 -6.60 -1.47
CA ASN A 105 -30.77 -6.23 -0.66
C ASN A 105 -32.09 -6.45 -1.40
N VAL A 106 -32.18 -6.03 -2.67
CA VAL A 106 -33.39 -6.23 -3.48
C VAL A 106 -33.63 -7.72 -3.73
N ALA A 107 -32.58 -8.47 -4.07
CA ALA A 107 -32.69 -9.89 -4.38
C ALA A 107 -33.10 -10.75 -3.16
N ALA A 108 -32.78 -10.31 -1.95
CA ALA A 108 -33.21 -10.98 -0.73
C ALA A 108 -34.74 -10.98 -0.53
N GLU A 109 -35.46 -10.04 -1.15
CA GLU A 109 -36.93 -10.03 -1.18
C GLU A 109 -37.50 -10.86 -2.34
N GLY A 110 -36.66 -11.21 -3.32
CA GLY A 110 -37.02 -11.88 -4.55
C GLY A 110 -36.90 -13.41 -4.49
N ASN A 111 -36.58 -14.00 -5.63
CA ASN A 111 -36.40 -15.45 -5.78
C ASN A 111 -34.96 -15.88 -5.46
N GLU A 112 -34.77 -17.19 -5.32
CA GLU A 112 -33.50 -17.80 -4.91
C GLU A 112 -32.37 -17.59 -5.93
N GLU A 113 -32.68 -17.58 -7.23
CA GLU A 113 -31.70 -17.42 -8.30
C GLU A 113 -31.10 -16.01 -8.29
N ASP A 114 -31.94 -15.00 -8.15
CA ASP A 114 -31.50 -13.60 -8.04
C ASP A 114 -30.63 -13.38 -6.78
N LEU A 115 -30.98 -14.03 -5.66
CA LEU A 115 -30.20 -13.92 -4.42
C LEU A 115 -28.82 -14.57 -4.55
N LEU A 116 -28.73 -15.74 -5.19
CA LEU A 116 -27.44 -16.40 -5.43
C LEU A 116 -26.58 -15.56 -6.38
N SER A 117 -27.15 -15.10 -7.49
CA SER A 117 -26.44 -14.25 -8.46
C SER A 117 -25.90 -12.96 -7.81
N SER A 118 -26.71 -12.28 -7.00
CA SER A 118 -26.29 -11.07 -6.29
C SER A 118 -25.26 -11.34 -5.19
N ALA A 119 -25.27 -12.52 -4.54
CA ALA A 119 -24.25 -12.91 -3.56
C ALA A 119 -22.86 -13.06 -4.22
N GLU A 120 -22.81 -13.70 -5.39
CA GLU A 120 -21.59 -13.84 -6.19
C GLU A 120 -21.07 -12.49 -6.67
N GLU A 121 -21.98 -11.61 -7.12
CA GLU A 121 -21.62 -10.27 -7.54
C GLU A 121 -21.12 -9.40 -6.37
N LEU A 122 -21.73 -9.52 -5.18
CA LEU A 122 -21.27 -8.87 -3.96
C LEU A 122 -19.83 -9.26 -3.64
N HIS A 123 -19.54 -10.56 -3.64
CA HIS A 123 -18.19 -11.08 -3.38
C HIS A 123 -17.19 -10.63 -4.45
N SER A 124 -17.56 -10.72 -5.74
CA SER A 124 -16.68 -10.34 -6.84
C SER A 124 -16.28 -8.86 -6.79
N ASN A 125 -17.22 -7.96 -6.46
CA ASN A 125 -16.91 -6.54 -6.34
C ASN A 125 -16.15 -6.20 -5.05
N PHE A 126 -16.35 -6.96 -3.97
CA PHE A 126 -15.51 -6.86 -2.77
C PHE A 126 -14.06 -7.27 -3.07
N GLU A 127 -13.85 -8.41 -3.74
CA GLU A 127 -12.51 -8.87 -4.11
C GLU A 127 -11.79 -7.89 -5.04
N MET A 128 -12.52 -7.21 -5.94
CA MET A 128 -11.96 -6.14 -6.76
C MET A 128 -11.43 -4.98 -5.90
N LEU A 129 -12.14 -4.57 -4.84
CA LEU A 129 -11.65 -3.56 -3.90
C LEU A 129 -10.37 -4.01 -3.19
N VAL A 130 -10.32 -5.26 -2.77
CA VAL A 130 -9.11 -5.85 -2.19
C VAL A 130 -7.96 -5.84 -3.20
N ARG A 131 -8.22 -6.14 -4.47
CA ARG A 131 -7.20 -6.12 -5.54
C ARG A 131 -6.61 -4.72 -5.76
N ILE A 132 -7.44 -3.67 -5.76
CA ILE A 132 -7.02 -2.27 -5.98
C ILE A 132 -5.94 -1.85 -4.97
N ILE A 133 -6.09 -2.24 -3.70
CA ILE A 133 -5.19 -1.80 -2.62
C ILE A 133 -4.04 -2.77 -2.34
N ARG A 134 -4.10 -3.98 -2.91
CA ARG A 134 -3.16 -5.05 -2.58
C ARG A 134 -1.80 -4.76 -3.20
N PRO A 135 -0.73 -4.74 -2.40
CA PRO A 135 0.60 -4.63 -2.97
C PRO A 135 0.90 -5.83 -3.87
N VAL A 136 1.47 -5.50 -5.01
CA VAL A 136 1.80 -6.40 -6.10
C VAL A 136 2.70 -7.56 -5.64
N THR A 137 3.85 -7.22 -5.07
CA THR A 137 4.73 -8.13 -4.32
C THR A 137 5.29 -7.38 -3.13
N LYS A 138 5.90 -8.12 -2.20
CA LYS A 138 6.58 -7.51 -1.05
C LYS A 138 7.69 -6.55 -1.50
N GLU A 139 8.47 -6.92 -2.52
CA GLU A 139 9.60 -6.13 -2.99
C GLU A 139 9.15 -4.82 -3.65
N VAL A 140 8.06 -4.85 -4.43
CA VAL A 140 7.46 -3.63 -5.02
C VAL A 140 6.91 -2.72 -3.91
N ASP A 141 6.24 -3.30 -2.90
CA ASP A 141 5.69 -2.57 -1.74
C ASP A 141 6.76 -1.88 -0.93
N GLU A 142 7.82 -2.61 -0.54
CA GLU A 142 8.92 -2.06 0.26
C GLU A 142 9.69 -0.97 -0.51
N PHE A 143 9.84 -1.10 -1.83
CA PHE A 143 10.38 -0.04 -2.66
C PHE A 143 9.47 1.21 -2.65
N HIS A 144 8.16 1.03 -2.84
CA HIS A 144 7.20 2.12 -2.87
C HIS A 144 7.17 2.91 -1.56
N LYS A 145 7.21 2.24 -0.40
CA LYS A 145 7.23 2.91 0.91
C LYS A 145 8.37 3.91 1.04
N VAL A 146 9.57 3.55 0.59
CA VAL A 146 10.74 4.43 0.64
C VAL A 146 10.60 5.58 -0.36
N LEU A 147 10.19 5.26 -1.59
CA LEU A 147 9.98 6.27 -2.65
C LEU A 147 8.91 7.29 -2.22
N TYR A 148 7.81 6.84 -1.63
CA TYR A 148 6.72 7.66 -1.12
C TYR A 148 7.25 8.72 -0.14
N MET A 149 8.08 8.30 0.82
CA MET A 149 8.66 9.20 1.81
C MET A 149 9.61 10.22 1.18
N ILE A 150 10.44 9.79 0.22
CA ILE A 150 11.31 10.70 -0.54
C ILE A 150 10.46 11.76 -1.26
N TYR A 151 9.44 11.32 -1.99
CA TYR A 151 8.67 12.16 -2.90
C TYR A 151 7.74 13.13 -2.16
N HIS A 152 7.10 12.70 -1.07
CA HIS A 152 6.08 13.49 -0.38
C HIS A 152 6.56 14.19 0.89
N HIS A 153 7.66 13.73 1.50
CA HIS A 153 8.13 14.26 2.78
C HIS A 153 9.55 14.80 2.70
N TYR A 154 10.55 13.95 2.45
CA TYR A 154 11.95 14.34 2.65
C TYR A 154 12.41 15.38 1.63
N TRP A 155 12.15 15.14 0.34
CA TRP A 155 12.56 16.07 -0.71
C TRP A 155 11.80 17.40 -0.68
N PRO A 156 10.45 17.44 -0.59
CA PRO A 156 9.70 18.70 -0.53
C PRO A 156 10.03 19.54 0.71
N ASN A 157 10.26 18.89 1.86
CA ASN A 157 10.57 19.58 3.12
C ASN A 157 12.06 19.92 3.27
N LYS A 158 12.90 19.56 2.28
CA LYS A 158 14.36 19.77 2.28
C LYS A 158 15.06 19.11 3.47
N ASP A 159 14.53 17.97 3.92
CA ASP A 159 15.14 17.14 4.95
C ASP A 159 16.29 16.33 4.35
N GLN A 160 17.48 16.94 4.27
CA GLN A 160 18.62 16.38 3.55
C GLN A 160 19.20 15.11 4.20
N GLU A 161 19.11 15.00 5.53
CA GLU A 161 19.61 13.82 6.24
C GLU A 161 18.72 12.61 5.93
N GLU A 162 17.41 12.75 6.12
CA GLU A 162 16.44 11.69 5.83
C GLU A 162 16.38 11.36 4.34
N PHE A 163 16.41 12.37 3.47
CA PHE A 163 16.52 12.16 2.02
C PHE A 163 17.74 11.31 1.67
N SER A 164 18.90 11.62 2.26
CA SER A 164 20.13 10.91 1.94
C SER A 164 20.08 9.44 2.34
N GLN A 165 19.61 9.18 3.56
CA GLN A 165 19.43 7.83 4.08
C GLN A 165 18.39 7.05 3.26
N ALA A 166 17.28 7.69 2.92
CA ALA A 166 16.21 7.07 2.15
C ALA A 166 16.64 6.70 0.73
N VAL A 167 17.46 7.52 0.06
CA VAL A 167 18.01 7.17 -1.27
C VAL A 167 18.95 5.96 -1.18
N ASP A 168 19.69 5.81 -0.09
CA ASP A 168 20.53 4.64 0.13
C ASP A 168 19.69 3.37 0.36
N ASP A 169 18.62 3.45 1.15
CA ASP A 169 17.67 2.35 1.32
C ASP A 169 16.93 2.03 0.01
N LEU A 170 16.50 3.05 -0.73
CA LEU A 170 15.81 2.88 -2.02
C LEU A 170 16.67 2.10 -3.02
N GLN A 171 17.98 2.36 -3.06
CA GLN A 171 18.89 1.59 -3.92
C GLN A 171 19.00 0.13 -3.49
N LEU A 172 19.04 -0.15 -2.18
CA LEU A 172 18.99 -1.53 -1.68
C LEU A 172 17.70 -2.22 -2.09
N ARG A 173 16.54 -1.55 -1.97
CA ARG A 173 15.24 -2.10 -2.41
C ARG A 173 15.20 -2.33 -3.91
N ALA A 174 15.77 -1.44 -4.71
CA ALA A 174 15.88 -1.62 -6.16
C ALA A 174 16.70 -2.86 -6.51
N GLU A 175 17.78 -3.13 -5.76
CA GLU A 175 18.60 -4.33 -5.92
C GLU A 175 17.86 -5.60 -5.52
N GLU A 176 17.15 -5.59 -4.39
CA GLU A 176 16.29 -6.70 -3.95
C GLU A 176 15.25 -7.04 -5.00
N LEU A 177 14.54 -6.02 -5.51
CA LEU A 177 13.54 -6.15 -6.57
C LEU A 177 14.15 -6.69 -7.88
N ASN A 178 15.29 -6.15 -8.32
CA ASN A 178 15.92 -6.59 -9.57
C ASN A 178 16.43 -8.04 -9.53
N ASN A 179 16.67 -8.56 -8.32
CA ASN A 179 17.11 -9.93 -8.08
C ASN A 179 16.01 -10.88 -7.56
N CYS A 180 14.77 -10.38 -7.42
CA CYS A 180 13.70 -11.17 -6.82
C CYS A 180 13.28 -12.35 -7.70
N VAL A 181 12.76 -13.39 -7.05
CA VAL A 181 12.16 -14.53 -7.77
C VAL A 181 10.71 -14.20 -8.03
N LEU A 182 10.37 -14.03 -9.30
CA LEU A 182 8.99 -13.74 -9.70
C LEU A 182 8.06 -14.93 -9.40
N PRO A 183 6.85 -14.68 -8.91
CA PRO A 183 5.84 -15.73 -8.74
C PRO A 183 5.48 -16.42 -10.06
N ASN A 184 5.13 -17.71 -10.00
CA ASN A 184 4.77 -18.48 -11.20
C ASN A 184 3.59 -17.90 -12.00
N TRP A 185 2.65 -17.23 -11.34
CA TRP A 185 1.46 -16.68 -12.00
C TRP A 185 1.77 -15.51 -12.95
N ILE A 186 2.96 -14.90 -12.84
CA ILE A 186 3.39 -13.81 -13.72
C ILE A 186 4.48 -14.22 -14.72
N ALA A 187 4.71 -15.52 -14.88
CA ALA A 187 5.77 -16.07 -15.71
C ALA A 187 5.72 -15.57 -17.18
N GLU A 188 4.52 -15.33 -17.72
CA GLU A 188 4.34 -14.82 -19.09
C GLU A 188 4.86 -13.39 -19.27
N LYS A 189 4.89 -12.58 -18.20
CA LYS A 189 5.41 -11.21 -18.21
C LYS A 189 6.84 -11.13 -17.64
N ALA A 190 7.47 -12.25 -17.30
CA ALA A 190 8.73 -12.27 -16.55
C ALA A 190 9.87 -11.47 -17.21
N ASP A 191 10.02 -11.58 -18.53
CA ASP A 191 11.06 -10.85 -19.27
C ASP A 191 10.82 -9.33 -19.25
N ILE A 192 9.56 -8.91 -19.41
CA ILE A 192 9.18 -7.48 -19.41
C ILE A 192 9.34 -6.91 -18.00
N ILE A 193 8.92 -7.65 -16.97
CA ILE A 193 9.11 -7.24 -15.57
C ILE A 193 10.60 -7.11 -15.26
N LYS A 194 11.42 -8.06 -15.68
CA LYS A 194 12.87 -7.98 -15.47
C LYS A 194 13.49 -6.78 -16.18
N GLU A 195 13.08 -6.49 -17.42
CA GLU A 195 13.52 -5.30 -18.13
C GLU A 195 13.13 -4.02 -17.39
N GLN A 196 11.90 -3.95 -16.89
CA GLN A 196 11.38 -2.77 -16.20
C GLN A 196 12.01 -2.60 -14.80
N SER A 197 12.22 -3.69 -14.05
CA SER A 197 12.99 -3.67 -12.80
C SER A 197 14.42 -3.18 -13.01
N GLN A 198 15.06 -3.56 -14.12
CA GLN A 198 16.40 -3.08 -14.45
C GLN A 198 16.41 -1.57 -14.77
N LYS A 199 15.37 -1.05 -15.43
CA LYS A 199 15.22 0.41 -15.65
C LYS A 199 15.10 1.15 -14.33
N LEU A 200 14.21 0.68 -13.45
CA LEU A 200 14.02 1.24 -12.11
C LEU A 200 15.30 1.20 -11.27
N PHE A 201 16.06 0.10 -11.35
CA PHE A 201 17.37 0.00 -10.70
C PHE A 201 18.36 1.04 -11.25
N ASN A 202 18.41 1.24 -12.56
CA ASN A 202 19.32 2.20 -13.19
C ASN A 202 18.96 3.66 -12.84
N SER A 203 17.67 4.02 -12.85
CA SER A 203 17.24 5.36 -12.45
C SER A 203 17.49 5.62 -10.96
N THR A 204 17.30 4.60 -10.11
CA THR A 204 17.62 4.69 -8.67
C THR A 204 19.12 4.88 -8.43
N ASN A 205 19.98 4.17 -9.15
CA ASN A 205 21.43 4.39 -9.08
C ASN A 205 21.82 5.79 -9.56
N THR A 206 21.17 6.29 -10.61
CA THR A 206 21.39 7.66 -11.09
C THR A 206 21.03 8.69 -10.01
N LEU A 207 19.91 8.51 -9.32
CA LEU A 207 19.54 9.36 -8.17
C LEU A 207 20.59 9.32 -7.05
N LYS A 208 21.07 8.12 -6.70
CA LYS A 208 22.12 7.94 -5.69
C LYS A 208 23.42 8.63 -6.09
N GLU A 209 23.87 8.45 -7.32
CA GLU A 209 25.08 9.11 -7.83
C GLU A 209 24.96 10.64 -7.80
N LEU A 210 23.80 11.19 -8.17
CA LEU A 210 23.57 12.63 -8.12
C LEU A 210 23.57 13.16 -6.67
N LYS A 211 22.93 12.42 -5.75
CA LYS A 211 22.98 12.70 -4.31
C LYS A 211 24.44 12.76 -3.82
N ASP A 212 25.22 11.72 -4.10
CA ASP A 212 26.58 11.57 -3.57
C ASP A 212 27.57 12.60 -4.15
N ASN A 213 27.30 13.10 -5.37
CA ASN A 213 28.09 14.13 -6.03
C ASN A 213 27.63 15.57 -5.76
N SER A 214 26.67 15.77 -4.84
CA SER A 214 26.12 17.11 -4.52
C SER A 214 25.57 17.84 -5.75
N ALA A 215 24.82 17.13 -6.60
CA ALA A 215 24.10 17.70 -7.73
C ALA A 215 23.13 18.79 -7.28
N ASN A 216 22.72 19.66 -8.21
CA ASN A 216 21.80 20.74 -7.88
C ASN A 216 20.35 20.25 -7.72
N ASP A 217 19.51 21.03 -7.03
CA ASP A 217 18.12 20.68 -6.75
C ASP A 217 17.30 20.27 -7.98
N SER A 218 17.53 20.91 -9.14
CA SER A 218 16.80 20.56 -10.36
C SER A 218 17.19 19.19 -10.89
N GLU A 219 18.47 18.81 -10.78
CA GLU A 219 18.97 17.50 -11.22
C GLU A 219 18.41 16.40 -10.32
N ILE A 220 18.44 16.61 -8.99
CA ILE A 220 17.87 15.67 -8.03
C ILE A 220 16.37 15.53 -8.24
N ASN A 221 15.63 16.63 -8.42
CA ASN A 221 14.19 16.57 -8.65
C ASN A 221 13.86 15.75 -9.90
N ASN A 222 14.55 16.00 -11.01
CA ASN A 222 14.33 15.25 -12.26
C ASN A 222 14.66 13.75 -12.11
N ALA A 223 15.66 13.41 -11.29
CA ALA A 223 16.00 12.02 -11.01
C ALA A 223 14.93 11.34 -10.13
N ILE A 224 14.37 12.03 -9.13
CA ILE A 224 13.24 11.55 -8.34
C ILE A 224 12.03 11.27 -9.25
N GLU A 225 11.68 12.20 -10.16
CA GLU A 225 10.61 11.98 -11.13
C GLU A 225 10.87 10.78 -12.04
N SER A 226 12.12 10.59 -12.47
CA SER A 226 12.49 9.46 -13.34
C SER A 226 12.31 8.12 -12.62
N VAL A 227 12.73 8.05 -11.35
CA VAL A 227 12.50 6.86 -10.50
C VAL A 227 11.00 6.61 -10.33
N HIS A 228 10.21 7.65 -10.08
CA HIS A 228 8.77 7.53 -9.93
C HIS A 228 8.09 7.01 -11.22
N ILE A 229 8.46 7.54 -12.39
CA ILE A 229 7.94 7.07 -13.68
C ILE A 229 8.29 5.60 -13.92
N ASP A 230 9.54 5.20 -13.66
CA ASP A 230 9.96 3.80 -13.84
C ASP A 230 9.25 2.86 -12.86
N TYR A 231 8.96 3.33 -11.64
CA TYR A 231 8.16 2.61 -10.64
C TYR A 231 6.73 2.39 -11.13
N MET A 232 6.04 3.46 -11.57
CA MET A 232 4.66 3.35 -12.09
C MET A 232 4.59 2.40 -13.29
N ALA A 233 5.58 2.48 -14.19
CA ALA A 233 5.65 1.59 -15.34
C ALA A 233 5.90 0.12 -14.95
N LEU A 234 6.62 -0.14 -13.85
CA LEU A 234 6.76 -1.49 -13.29
C LEU A 234 5.44 -1.97 -12.67
N GLU A 235 4.83 -1.16 -11.80
CA GLU A 235 3.59 -1.50 -11.09
C GLU A 235 2.47 -1.88 -12.07
N ALA A 236 2.31 -1.10 -13.14
CA ALA A 236 1.29 -1.33 -14.16
C ALA A 236 1.38 -2.71 -14.85
N LEU A 237 2.54 -3.37 -14.84
CA LEU A 237 2.68 -4.72 -15.43
C LEU A 237 1.92 -5.79 -14.65
N PHE A 238 1.48 -5.47 -13.43
CA PHE A 238 0.78 -6.39 -12.53
C PHE A 238 -0.74 -6.16 -12.50
N ASP A 239 -1.22 -5.11 -13.19
CA ASP A 239 -2.64 -4.73 -13.19
C ASP A 239 -3.50 -5.56 -14.17
N ASP A 240 -2.90 -6.29 -15.13
CA ASP A 240 -3.62 -7.26 -16.01
C ASP A 240 -3.50 -8.71 -15.54
#